data_AF-A0A1Z8RGE5-F1
#
_entry.id   AF-A0A1Z8RGE5-F1
#
_cell.length_a   1.000
_cell.length_b   1.000
_cell.length_c   1.000
_cell.angle_alpha   90.00
_cell.angle_beta   90.00
_cell.angle_gamma   90.00
#
_symmetry.space_group_name_H-M   'P 1'
#
loop_
_entity.id
_entity.type
_entity.pdbx_description
1 polymer ?
#
loop_
_entity_poly.entity_id
_entity_poly.type
_entity_poly.pdbx_seq_one_letter_code
_entity_poly.pdbx_strand_id
1 'polypeptide(L)' 'NLKLIGNKMEILVESAARKGNGDFLGRTKCFRKVLFPGHQDLVGELIEVDIQEANPGGLRATPSSLF' A
#
# COMPACT_ATOMS: atom_id res chain seq x y z
N ASN A 1 3.05 -12.55 7.02
CA ASN A 1 3.33 -11.40 6.13
C ASN A 1 4.74 -11.37 5.58
N LEU A 2 5.78 -11.81 6.31
CA LEU A 2 7.18 -11.73 5.88
C LEU A 2 7.47 -12.26 4.46
N LYS A 3 6.85 -13.37 4.05
CA LYS A 3 6.99 -13.93 2.69
C LYS A 3 6.50 -13.03 1.55
N LEU A 4 5.80 -11.92 1.86
CA LEU A 4 5.28 -10.98 0.87
C LEU A 4 6.29 -9.89 0.51
N ILE A 5 7.33 -9.68 1.32
CA ILE A 5 8.40 -8.71 1.03
C ILE A 5 9.06 -9.07 -0.31
N GLY A 6 9.29 -8.06 -1.16
CA GLY A 6 9.86 -8.20 -2.50
C GLY A 6 8.87 -8.60 -3.59
N ASN A 7 7.60 -8.85 -3.26
CA ASN A 7 6.56 -9.08 -4.27
C ASN A 7 5.86 -7.80 -4.66
N LYS A 8 5.43 -7.74 -5.91
CA LYS A 8 4.47 -6.76 -6.42
C LYS A 8 3.05 -7.20 -6.08
N MET A 9 2.22 -6.25 -5.66
CA MET A 9 0.83 -6.51 -5.33
C MET A 9 -0.04 -5.36 -5.80
N GLU A 10 -1.21 -5.70 -6.36
CA GLU A 10 -2.26 -4.74 -6.62
C GLU A 10 -3.01 -4.40 -5.31
N ILE A 11 -3.24 -3.11 -5.08
CA ILE A 11 -4.01 -2.58 -3.96
C ILE A 11 -5.08 -1.61 -4.45
N LEU A 12 -6.24 -1.63 -3.79
CA LEU A 12 -7.23 -0.56 -3.88
C LEU A 12 -6.85 0.53 -2.89
N VAL A 13 -6.69 1.77 -3.33
CA VAL A 13 -6.40 2.90 -2.46
C VAL A 13 -7.71 3.40 -1.82
N GLU A 14 -7.78 3.41 -0.49
CA GLU A 14 -9.02 3.73 0.22
C GLU A 14 -9.03 5.16 0.80
N SER A 15 -7.89 5.64 1.31
CA SER A 15 -7.82 6.94 1.98
C SER A 15 -6.39 7.36 2.30
N ALA A 16 -6.20 8.63 2.69
CA ALA A 16 -5.01 9.04 3.43
C ALA A 16 -4.91 8.26 4.75
N ALA A 17 -3.71 7.85 5.15
CA ALA A 17 -3.50 7.12 6.39
C ALA A 17 -3.83 8.01 7.58
N ARG A 18 -4.63 7.48 8.53
CA ARG A 18 -5.00 8.21 9.75
C ARG A 18 -3.81 8.55 10.65
N LYS A 19 -2.71 7.80 10.54
CA LYS A 19 -1.48 7.95 11.31
C LYS A 19 -0.30 7.69 10.39
N GLY A 20 0.70 8.56 10.40
CA GLY A 20 1.90 8.45 9.56
C GLY A 20 2.30 9.80 8.94
N ASN A 21 3.43 9.81 8.25
CA ASN A 21 4.04 11.00 7.61
C ASN A 21 3.39 11.35 6.26
N GLY A 22 2.05 11.40 6.19
CA GLY A 22 1.33 11.66 4.94
C GLY A 22 1.19 10.45 4.00
N ASP A 23 1.45 9.24 4.50
CA ASP A 23 1.22 8.00 3.75
C ASP A 23 -0.28 7.82 3.41
N PHE A 24 -0.56 7.01 2.40
CA PHE A 24 -1.89 6.54 2.02
C PHE A 24 -2.10 5.09 2.44
N LEU A 25 -3.36 4.73 2.63
CA LEU A 25 -3.81 3.40 2.96
C LEU A 25 -4.50 2.77 1.74
N GLY A 26 -4.02 1.59 1.37
CA GLY A 26 -4.73 0.71 0.45
C GLY A 26 -4.89 -0.70 1.00
N ARG A 27 -5.66 -1.51 0.28
CA ARG A 27 -5.90 -2.92 0.60
C ARG A 27 -5.63 -3.82 -0.59
N THR A 28 -4.89 -4.89 -0.33
CA THR A 28 -4.78 -6.00 -1.28
C THR A 28 -6.13 -6.70 -1.48
N LYS A 29 -6.26 -7.54 -2.51
CA LYS A 29 -7.45 -8.39 -2.74
C LYS A 29 -7.83 -9.27 -1.54
N CYS A 30 -6.86 -9.68 -0.74
CA CYS A 30 -7.11 -10.43 0.50
C CYS A 30 -7.30 -9.53 1.73
N PHE A 31 -7.65 -8.25 1.53
CA PHE A 31 -7.96 -7.28 2.56
C PHE A 31 -6.81 -6.92 3.52
N ARG A 32 -5.56 -7.26 3.16
CA ARG A 32 -4.38 -6.82 3.93
C ARG A 32 -4.15 -5.34 3.73
N LYS A 33 -3.99 -4.60 4.82
CA LYS A 33 -3.63 -3.18 4.82
C LYS A 33 -2.22 -2.97 4.29
N VAL A 34 -2.06 -1.97 3.43
CA VAL A 34 -0.78 -1.54 2.87
C VAL A 34 -0.67 -0.04 3.04
N LEU A 35 0.39 0.41 3.73
CA LEU A 35 0.76 1.81 3.81
C LEU A 35 1.81 2.12 2.75
N PHE A 36 1.63 3.20 2.02
CA PHE A 36 2.52 3.58 0.92
C PHE A 36 2.50 5.11 0.70
N PRO A 37 3.57 5.72 0.17
CA PRO A 37 3.54 7.12 -0.23
C PRO A 37 2.64 7.31 -1.46
N GLY A 38 1.79 8.33 -1.47
CA GLY A 38 0.84 8.59 -2.56
C GLY A 38 0.19 9.97 -2.47
N HIS A 39 -0.81 10.23 -3.32
CA HIS A 39 -1.59 11.47 -3.32
C HIS A 39 -3.11 11.18 -3.37
N GLN A 40 -3.90 12.21 -3.13
CA GLN A 40 -5.35 12.09 -2.94
C GLN A 40 -6.11 11.57 -4.16
N ASP A 41 -5.63 11.87 -5.38
CA ASP A 41 -6.34 11.45 -6.60
C ASP A 41 -6.22 9.95 -6.88
N LEU A 42 -5.37 9.24 -6.14
CA LEU A 42 -5.31 7.78 -6.19
C LEU A 42 -6.49 7.12 -5.47
N VAL A 43 -7.22 7.83 -4.59
CA VAL A 43 -8.31 7.22 -3.81
C VAL A 43 -9.41 6.68 -4.73
N GLY A 44 -9.70 5.39 -4.61
CA GLY A 44 -10.63 4.67 -5.50
C GLY A 44 -9.93 3.89 -6.61
N GLU A 45 -8.65 4.15 -6.86
CA GLU A 45 -7.89 3.49 -7.93
C GLU A 45 -7.24 2.19 -7.45
N LEU A 46 -7.05 1.27 -8.41
CA LEU A 46 -6.22 0.08 -8.25
C LEU A 46 -4.82 0.39 -8.76
N ILE A 47 -3.82 0.26 -7.89
CA ILE A 47 -2.42 0.50 -8.24
C ILE A 47 -1.54 -0.71 -7.89
N GLU A 48 -0.43 -0.87 -8.61
CA GLU A 48 0.61 -1.84 -8.27
C GLU A 48 1.64 -1.20 -7.31
N VAL A 49 1.98 -1.94 -6.25
CA VAL A 49 2.99 -1.54 -5.27
C VAL A 49 3.99 -2.66 -4.99
N ASP A 50 5.24 -2.29 -4.70
CA ASP A 50 6.31 -3.18 -4.27
C ASP A 50 6.38 -3.24 -2.74
N ILE A 51 6.12 -4.42 -2.16
CA ILE A 51 6.14 -4.61 -0.71
C ILE A 51 7.58 -4.54 -0.18
N GLN A 52 7.86 -3.56 0.67
CA GLN A 52 9.18 -3.34 1.29
C GLN A 52 9.26 -3.93 2.69
N GLU A 53 8.17 -3.82 3.47
CA GLU A 53 8.15 -4.25 4.86
C GLU A 53 6.85 -4.99 5.20
N ALA A 54 6.95 -5.88 6.18
CA ALA A 54 5.83 -6.65 6.67
C ALA A 54 5.89 -6.77 8.19
N ASN A 55 4.79 -6.44 8.86
CA ASN A 55 4.62 -6.61 10.30
C ASN A 55 3.24 -7.22 10.60
N PRO A 56 2.92 -7.55 11.87
CA PRO A 56 1.60 -8.08 12.23
C PRO A 56 0.44 -7.13 11.92
N GLY A 57 0.69 -5.82 11.89
CA GLY A 57 -0.31 -4.78 11.64
C GLY A 57 -0.60 -4.48 10.17
N GLY A 58 0.25 -4.93 9.24
CA GLY A 58 0.08 -4.71 7.81
C GLY A 58 1.38 -4.81 7.00
N LEU A 59 1.33 -4.25 5.80
CA LEU A 59 2.46 -4.14 4.87
C LEU A 59 2.82 -2.67 4.67
N ARG A 60 4.08 -2.42 4.30
CA ARG A 60 4.54 -1.13 3.80
C ARG A 60 5.12 -1.31 2.41
N ALA A 61 4.82 -0.39 1.50
CA ALA A 61 5.15 -0.54 0.09
C ALA A 61 5.46 0.80 -0.58
N THR A 62 5.99 0.74 -1.79
CA THR A 62 6.19 1.89 -2.68
C THR A 62 5.45 1.65 -4.00
N PRO A 63 4.91 2.67 -4.68
CA PRO A 63 4.36 2.52 -6.01
C PRO A 63 5.36 1.85 -6.98
N SER A 64 4.90 0.84 -7.73
CA SER A 64 5.75 0.05 -8.62
C SER A 64 6.13 0.74 -9.93
N SER A 65 5.37 1.77 -10.29
CA SER A 65 5.70 2.71 -11.36
C SER A 65 5.67 4.11 -10.77
N LEU A 66 6.64 4.94 -11.17
CA LEU A 66 6.60 6.38 -10.90
C LEU A 66 5.40 6.94 -11.68
N PHE A 67 4.33 7.27 -10.96
CA PHE A 67 3.23 8.10 -11.48
C PHE A 67 3.68 9.56 -11.53
#